data_AF-A0A265UWN3-F1
#
_entry.id   AF-A0A265UWN3-F1
#
_cell.length_a   1.000
_cell.length_b   1.000
_cell.length_c   1.000
_cell.angle_alpha   90.00
_cell.angle_beta   90.00
_cell.angle_gamma   90.00
#
_symmetry.space_group_name_H-M   'P 1'
#
loop_
_entity.id
_entity.type
_entity.pdbx_description
1 polymer ?
#
loop_
_entity_poly.entity_id
_entity_poly.type
_entity_poly.pdbx_seq_one_letter_code
_entity_poly.pdbx_strand_id
1 'polypeptide(L)'
;MTVALLQHISYLFYAIAKADNTLSMDEYRSLTEILKRHWTSLDEEQIEVITTQFNALQKANRSPESCFDAFIAYVHQHPEEFTKALRTLLLRSANKIAYAFAKMSKNELHYIAKLSLEFKKINT
;
A
#
# COMPACT_ATOMS: atom_id res chain seq x y z
N MET A 1 12.89 4.35 -7.46
CA MET A 1 12.65 4.06 -6.03
C MET A 1 13.46 2.84 -5.65
N THR A 2 13.82 2.66 -4.38
CA THR A 2 14.53 1.45 -3.94
C THR A 2 13.61 0.23 -3.98
N VAL A 3 14.17 -0.97 -4.18
CA VAL A 3 13.40 -2.22 -4.11
C VAL A 3 12.75 -2.39 -2.73
N ALA A 4 13.46 -2.01 -1.66
CA ALA A 4 12.96 -2.06 -0.30
C ALA A 4 11.72 -1.18 -0.12
N LEU A 5 11.73 0.07 -0.62
CA LEU A 5 10.56 0.95 -0.58
C LEU A 5 9.38 0.36 -1.37
N LEU A 6 9.62 -0.19 -2.56
CA LEU A 6 8.57 -0.82 -3.37
C LEU A 6 7.94 -2.02 -2.66
N GLN A 7 8.75 -2.86 -2.00
CA GLN A 7 8.25 -3.97 -1.19
C GLN A 7 7.40 -3.47 -0.01
N HIS A 8 7.81 -2.42 0.69
CA HIS A 8 7.01 -1.87 1.79
C HIS A 8 5.71 -1.21 1.30
N ILE A 9 5.71 -0.60 0.12
CA ILE A 9 4.48 -0.10 -0.51
C ILE A 9 3.51 -1.25 -0.79
N SER A 10 4.00 -2.42 -1.20
CA SER A 10 3.16 -3.60 -1.34
C SER A 10 2.55 -4.05 0.00
N TYR A 11 3.26 -3.91 1.13
CA TYR A 11 2.73 -4.21 2.47
C TYR A 11 1.57 -3.29 2.84
N LEU A 12 1.69 -2.00 2.55
CA LEU A 12 0.60 -1.05 2.76
C LEU A 12 -0.64 -1.42 1.93
N PHE A 13 -0.45 -1.65 0.63
CA PHE A 13 -1.55 -1.96 -0.28
C PHE A 13 -2.22 -3.28 0.07
N TYR A 14 -1.43 -4.29 0.46
CA TYR A 14 -1.94 -5.57 0.94
C TYR A 14 -2.76 -5.43 2.22
N ALA A 15 -2.25 -4.70 3.22
CA ALA A 15 -2.95 -4.51 4.48
C ALA A 15 -4.34 -3.87 4.30
N ILE A 16 -4.43 -2.88 3.41
CA ILE A 16 -5.70 -2.22 3.11
C ILE A 16 -6.64 -3.16 2.34
N ALA A 17 -6.12 -3.86 1.34
CA ALA A 17 -6.94 -4.73 0.50
C ALA A 17 -7.47 -5.96 1.28
N LYS A 18 -6.67 -6.51 2.21
CA LYS A 18 -7.01 -7.69 3.02
C LYS A 18 -7.76 -7.36 4.31
N ALA A 19 -8.08 -6.09 4.59
CA ALA A 19 -8.68 -5.65 5.85
C ALA A 19 -9.97 -6.42 6.23
N ASP A 20 -10.79 -6.78 5.25
CA ASP A 20 -12.03 -7.55 5.44
C ASP A 20 -11.86 -9.07 5.19
N ASN A 21 -10.61 -9.54 5.16
CA ASN A 21 -10.17 -10.94 5.13
C ASN A 21 -10.54 -11.76 3.88
N THR A 22 -11.21 -11.18 2.88
CA THR A 22 -11.47 -11.81 1.57
C THR A 22 -10.72 -11.08 0.47
N LEU A 23 -9.75 -11.75 -0.17
CA LEU A 23 -9.08 -11.25 -1.37
C LEU A 23 -9.35 -12.18 -2.57
N SER A 24 -9.74 -11.64 -3.72
CA SER A 24 -10.06 -12.33 -4.98
C SER A 24 -9.10 -11.95 -6.13
N MET A 25 -9.12 -12.72 -7.22
CA MET A 25 -8.26 -12.49 -8.39
C MET A 25 -8.54 -11.18 -9.14
N ASP A 26 -9.78 -10.68 -9.10
CA ASP A 26 -10.14 -9.42 -9.75
C ASP A 26 -9.46 -8.22 -9.07
N GLU A 27 -9.19 -8.34 -7.77
CA GLU A 27 -8.58 -7.29 -6.98
C GLU A 27 -7.09 -7.12 -7.31
N TYR A 28 -6.41 -8.22 -7.64
CA TYR A 28 -5.05 -8.18 -8.17
C TYR A 28 -4.95 -7.39 -9.48
N ARG A 29 -5.90 -7.62 -10.41
CA ARG A 29 -5.93 -6.90 -11.69
C ARG A 29 -6.14 -5.41 -11.47
N SER A 30 -7.06 -5.04 -10.59
CA SER A 30 -7.31 -3.66 -10.22
C SER A 30 -6.10 -2.98 -9.54
N LEU A 31 -5.32 -3.68 -8.71
CA LEU A 31 -4.09 -3.12 -8.15
C LEU A 31 -3.09 -2.76 -9.25
N THR A 32 -2.90 -3.69 -10.19
CA THR A 32 -2.01 -3.49 -11.35
C THR A 32 -2.46 -2.29 -12.19
N GLU A 33 -3.76 -2.15 -12.44
CA GLU A 33 -4.34 -1.00 -13.14
C GLU A 33 -4.15 0.32 -12.37
N ILE A 34 -4.29 0.31 -11.05
CA ILE A 34 -4.06 1.49 -10.20
C ILE A 34 -2.60 1.93 -10.32
N LEU A 35 -1.64 0.99 -10.27
CA LEU A 35 -0.22 1.28 -10.44
C LEU A 35 0.06 1.88 -11.82
N LYS A 36 -0.36 1.21 -12.90
CA LYS A 36 -0.15 1.68 -14.28
C LYS A 36 -0.74 3.06 -14.55
N ARG A 37 -1.91 3.38 -13.98
CA ARG A 37 -2.61 4.65 -14.24
C ARG A 37 -2.14 5.82 -13.38
N HIS A 38 -1.69 5.56 -12.16
CA HIS A 38 -1.43 6.61 -11.17
C HIS A 38 0.04 6.74 -10.77
N TRP A 39 0.84 5.71 -11.02
CA TRP A 39 2.27 5.68 -10.72
C TRP A 39 3.10 5.78 -12.01
N THR A 40 2.91 6.87 -12.76
CA THR A 40 3.55 7.08 -14.08
C THR A 40 5.07 7.17 -14.03
N SER A 41 5.66 7.32 -12.85
CA SER A 41 7.11 7.31 -12.63
C SER A 41 7.69 5.91 -12.39
N LEU A 42 6.84 4.88 -12.27
CA LEU A 42 7.29 3.50 -12.15
C LEU A 42 7.41 2.88 -13.54
N ASP A 43 8.50 2.17 -13.76
CA ASP A 43 8.67 1.28 -14.91
C ASP A 43 7.98 -0.08 -14.67
N GLU A 44 7.98 -0.94 -15.69
CA GLU A 44 7.34 -2.26 -15.63
C GLU A 44 7.97 -3.16 -14.56
N GLU A 45 9.30 -3.12 -14.39
CA GLU A 45 10.03 -3.91 -13.39
C GLU A 45 9.63 -3.50 -11.97
N GLN A 46 9.50 -2.20 -11.69
CA GLN A 46 9.09 -1.69 -10.40
C GLN A 46 7.63 -2.04 -10.08
N ILE A 47 6.75 -1.99 -11.09
CA ILE A 47 5.37 -2.47 -10.93
C ILE A 47 5.35 -3.97 -10.62
N GLU A 48 6.19 -4.76 -11.30
CA GLU A 48 6.31 -6.20 -11.08
C GLU A 48 6.80 -6.53 -9.66
N VAL A 49 7.74 -5.75 -9.10
CA VAL A 49 8.17 -5.90 -7.70
C VAL A 49 6.99 -5.76 -6.74
N ILE A 50 6.16 -4.70 -6.90
CA ILE A 50 5.01 -4.46 -6.03
C ILE A 50 3.99 -5.59 -6.16
N THR A 51 3.63 -5.98 -7.38
CA THR A 51 2.57 -6.97 -7.63
C THR A 51 3.00 -8.38 -7.25
N THR A 52 4.26 -8.74 -7.50
CA THR A 52 4.84 -10.04 -7.09
C THR A 52 4.91 -10.15 -5.57
N GLN A 53 5.38 -9.10 -4.88
CA GLN A 53 5.42 -9.09 -3.42
C GLN A 53 4.01 -9.15 -2.83
N PHE A 54 3.05 -8.39 -3.38
CA PHE A 54 1.65 -8.44 -2.96
C PHE A 54 1.08 -9.87 -3.07
N ASN A 55 1.33 -10.56 -4.19
CA ASN A 55 0.92 -11.95 -4.37
C ASN A 55 1.59 -12.91 -3.38
N ALA A 56 2.86 -12.68 -3.06
CA ALA A 56 3.57 -13.48 -2.07
C ALA A 56 2.95 -13.34 -0.67
N LEU A 57 2.58 -12.12 -0.27
CA LEU A 57 1.87 -11.86 1.00
C LEU A 57 0.51 -12.55 1.05
N GLN A 58 -0.23 -12.49 -0.05
CA GLN A 58 -1.52 -13.15 -0.17
C GLN A 58 -1.40 -14.68 -0.08
N LYS A 59 -0.45 -15.27 -0.80
CA LYS A 59 -0.18 -16.72 -0.75
C LYS A 59 0.22 -17.17 0.65
N ALA A 60 1.01 -16.35 1.35
CA ALA A 60 1.41 -16.61 2.73
C ALA A 60 0.32 -16.25 3.77
N ASN A 61 -0.83 -15.72 3.33
CA ASN A 61 -1.92 -15.22 4.17
C ASN A 61 -1.41 -14.38 5.36
N ARG A 62 -0.54 -13.42 5.07
CA ARG A 62 0.06 -12.56 6.09
C ARG A 62 -1.02 -11.74 6.80
N SER A 63 -0.79 -11.42 8.07
CA SER A 63 -1.67 -10.52 8.82
C SER A 63 -1.63 -9.12 8.19
N PRO A 64 -2.80 -8.52 7.87
CA PRO A 64 -2.89 -7.14 7.42
C PRO A 64 -2.25 -6.16 8.39
N GLU A 65 -2.48 -6.36 9.69
CA GLU A 65 -1.97 -5.50 10.77
C GLU A 65 -0.44 -5.54 10.78
N SER A 66 0.15 -6.73 10.71
CA SER A 66 1.61 -6.92 10.68
C SER A 66 2.23 -6.28 9.43
N CYS A 67 1.60 -6.40 8.26
CA CYS A 67 2.06 -5.73 7.04
C CYS A 67 1.99 -4.21 7.16
N PHE A 68 0.90 -3.67 7.72
CA PHE A 68 0.76 -2.24 7.94
C PHE A 68 1.83 -1.72 8.91
N ASP A 69 2.03 -2.38 10.04
CA ASP A 69 3.02 -1.96 11.04
C ASP A 69 4.45 -2.06 10.48
N ALA A 70 4.76 -3.05 9.65
CA ALA A 70 6.04 -3.12 8.93
C ALA A 70 6.25 -1.94 7.99
N PHE A 71 5.22 -1.54 7.23
CA PHE A 71 5.29 -0.33 6.40
C PHE A 71 5.51 0.93 7.24
N ILE A 72 4.78 1.10 8.35
CA ILE A 72 4.94 2.27 9.22
C ILE A 72 6.32 2.30 9.87
N ALA A 73 6.87 1.15 10.29
CA ALA A 73 8.24 1.07 10.79
C ALA A 73 9.25 1.56 9.74
N TYR A 74 9.09 1.15 8.48
CA TYR A 74 9.94 1.62 7.37
C TYR A 74 9.80 3.15 7.16
N VAL A 75 8.59 3.70 7.23
CA VAL A 75 8.35 5.15 7.12
C VAL A 75 9.13 5.93 8.17
N HIS A 76 9.17 5.45 9.41
CA HIS A 76 9.88 6.12 10.50
C HIS A 76 11.39 5.90 10.47
N GLN A 77 11.85 4.80 9.87
CA GLN A 77 13.29 4.51 9.69
C GLN A 77 13.90 5.28 8.52
N HIS A 78 13.10 5.59 7.48
CA HIS A 78 13.53 6.23 6.24
C HIS A 78 12.65 7.44 5.87
N PRO A 79 12.41 8.41 6.78
CA PRO A 79 11.48 9.51 6.54
C PRO A 79 11.83 10.36 5.30
N GLU A 80 13.11 10.45 4.94
CA GLU A 80 13.63 11.16 3.77
C GLU A 80 13.16 10.57 2.43
N GLU A 81 12.85 9.27 2.38
CA GLU A 81 12.29 8.64 1.18
C GLU A 81 10.82 9.06 0.94
N PHE A 82 10.13 9.57 1.98
CA PHE A 82 8.70 9.90 1.95
C PHE A 82 8.42 11.39 1.70
N THR A 83 8.76 11.84 0.50
CA THR A 83 8.45 13.20 0.04
C THR A 83 6.94 13.51 0.14
N LYS A 84 6.59 14.80 0.21
CA LYS A 84 5.17 15.24 0.23
C LYS A 84 4.38 14.69 -0.97
N ALA A 85 5.01 14.61 -2.14
CA ALA A 85 4.41 14.06 -3.36
C ALA A 85 4.14 12.56 -3.20
N LEU A 86 5.12 11.78 -2.74
CA LEU A 86 4.96 10.34 -2.53
C LEU A 86 3.90 10.03 -1.46
N ARG A 87 3.90 10.76 -0.34
CA ARG A 87 2.87 10.60 0.72
C ARG A 87 1.46 10.86 0.21
N THR A 88 1.30 11.91 -0.61
CA THR A 88 0.01 12.24 -1.25
C THR A 88 -0.42 11.15 -2.22
N LEU A 89 0.52 10.63 -3.03
CA LEU A 89 0.26 9.54 -3.96
C LEU A 89 -0.16 8.26 -3.22
N LEU A 90 0.56 7.88 -2.16
CA LEU A 90 0.24 6.73 -1.31
C LEU A 90 -1.15 6.84 -0.69
N LEU A 91 -1.50 7.99 -0.12
CA LEU A 91 -2.85 8.21 0.43
C LEU A 91 -3.95 8.10 -0.63
N ARG A 92 -3.73 8.64 -1.84
CA ARG A 92 -4.69 8.54 -2.94
C ARG A 92 -4.85 7.10 -3.43
N SER A 93 -3.74 6.37 -3.57
CA SER A 93 -3.75 4.96 -3.95
C SER A 93 -4.41 4.10 -2.87
N ALA A 94 -4.10 4.32 -1.59
CA ALA A 94 -4.73 3.67 -0.46
C ALA A 94 -6.26 3.82 -0.48
N ASN A 95 -6.77 5.03 -0.71
CA ASN A 95 -8.22 5.27 -0.85
C ASN A 95 -8.83 4.53 -2.05
N LYS A 96 -8.15 4.51 -3.20
CA LYS A 96 -8.63 3.80 -4.40
C LYS A 96 -8.68 2.29 -4.20
N ILE A 97 -7.67 1.73 -3.53
CA ILE A 97 -7.56 0.31 -3.19
C ILE A 97 -8.67 -0.06 -2.21
N ALA A 98 -8.86 0.72 -1.15
CA ALA A 98 -9.99 0.52 -0.23
C ALA A 98 -11.32 0.53 -0.98
N TYR A 99 -11.57 1.51 -1.86
CA TYR A 99 -12.81 1.58 -2.63
C TYR A 99 -12.99 0.42 -3.63
N ALA A 100 -11.90 -0.09 -4.20
CA ALA A 100 -11.94 -1.13 -5.22
C ALA A 100 -12.15 -2.54 -4.62
N PHE A 101 -11.60 -2.81 -3.45
CA PHE A 101 -11.50 -4.17 -2.86
C PHE A 101 -12.39 -4.38 -1.66
N ALA A 102 -12.85 -3.28 -1.11
CA ALA A 102 -13.42 -3.27 0.18
C ALA A 102 -14.69 -2.44 0.03
N LYS A 103 -15.84 -3.01 0.37
CA LYS A 103 -17.15 -2.38 0.14
C LYS A 103 -17.39 -1.18 1.07
N MET A 104 -16.34 -0.42 1.40
CA MET A 104 -16.24 0.69 2.35
C MET A 104 -16.61 0.28 3.77
N SER A 105 -15.90 -0.70 4.31
CA SER A 105 -16.04 -1.11 5.71
C SER A 105 -15.31 -0.12 6.65
N LYS A 106 -15.65 -0.16 7.94
CA LYS A 106 -15.00 0.68 8.96
C LYS A 106 -13.51 0.35 9.12
N ASN A 107 -13.06 -0.83 8.70
CA ASN A 107 -11.70 -1.31 8.91
C ASN A 107 -10.71 -0.70 7.92
N GLU A 108 -11.09 -0.45 6.66
CA GLU A 108 -10.16 0.18 5.71
C GLU A 108 -9.93 1.66 6.03
N LEU A 109 -10.98 2.36 6.46
CA LEU A 109 -10.89 3.75 6.88
C LEU A 109 -9.96 3.91 8.09
N HIS A 110 -9.86 2.89 8.95
CA HIS A 110 -8.88 2.87 10.04
C HIS A 110 -7.44 2.93 9.52
N TYR A 111 -7.07 2.08 8.55
CA TYR A 111 -5.71 2.08 7.99
C TYR A 111 -5.36 3.40 7.30
N ILE A 112 -6.29 3.97 6.54
CA ILE A 112 -6.08 5.26 5.85
C ILE A 112 -5.94 6.40 6.85
N ALA A 113 -6.77 6.42 7.91
CA ALA A 113 -6.69 7.43 8.96
C ALA A 113 -5.36 7.32 9.72
N LYS A 114 -4.95 6.11 10.13
CA LYS A 114 -3.67 5.86 10.79
C LYS A 114 -2.50 6.28 9.90
N LEU A 115 -2.50 5.91 8.62
CA LEU A 115 -1.49 6.32 7.65
C LEU A 115 -1.34 7.85 7.56
N SER A 116 -2.45 8.57 7.49
CA SER A 116 -2.45 10.04 7.45
C SER A 116 -1.81 10.65 8.71
N LEU A 117 -2.08 10.08 9.89
CA LEU A 117 -1.49 10.53 11.14
C LEU A 117 0.02 10.25 11.19
N GLU A 118 0.46 9.06 10.77
CA GLU A 118 1.89 8.71 10.73
C GLU A 118 2.66 9.63 9.78
N PHE A 119 2.11 9.94 8.60
CA PHE A 119 2.72 10.89 7.67
C PHE A 119 2.82 12.32 8.19
N LYS A 120 1.96 12.75 9.12
CA LYS A 120 2.08 14.05 9.77
C LYS A 120 3.23 14.10 10.77
N LYS A 121 3.60 12.97 11.39
CA LYS A 121 4.69 12.90 12.37
C LYS A 121 6.06 13.10 11.73
N ILE A 122 6.24 12.67 10.48
CA ILE A 122 7.49 12.84 9.73
C ILE A 122 7.54 14.14 8.92
N ASN A 123 6.58 15.06 9.13
CA ASN A 123 6.48 16.32 8.39
C ASN A 123 7.30 17.47 9.03
N THR A 124 8.43 17.13 9.66
CA THR A 124 9.44 18.07 10.17
C THR A 124 10.28 18.68 9.05
#